data_AF-A0A937NS72-F1
#
_entry.id   AF-A0A937NS72-F1
#
_cell.length_a   1.000
_cell.length_b   1.000
_cell.length_c   1.000
_cell.angle_alpha   90.00
_cell.angle_beta   90.00
_cell.angle_gamma   90.00
#
_symmetry.space_group_name_H-M   'P 1'
#
loop_
_entity.id
_entity.type
_entity.pdbx_description
1 polymer ?
#
loop_
_entity_poly.entity_id
_entity_poly.type
_entity_poly.pdbx_seq_one_letter_code
_entity_poly.pdbx_strand_id
1 'polypeptide(L)'
;MRVYTQRVQTVLTAQQYALLRQLSKEQKKPVSVLVREAVEQVYFKQAVLRRRRTALKSLLSLNAPVSDWEQMEEEIIKGVLDE
;
A
#
# COMPACT_ATOMS: atom_id res chain seq x y z
N MET A 1 14.06 -1.69 -9.83
CA MET A 1 13.68 -3.10 -10.09
C MET A 1 13.17 -3.69 -8.77
N ARG A 2 12.00 -4.34 -8.73
CA ARG A 2 11.50 -4.94 -7.46
C ARG A 2 12.32 -6.20 -7.14
N VAL A 3 12.78 -6.32 -5.89
CA VAL A 3 13.52 -7.50 -5.40
C VAL A 3 12.51 -8.48 -4.79
N TYR A 4 12.45 -9.70 -5.29
CA TYR A 4 11.57 -10.75 -4.79
C TYR A 4 12.39 -11.75 -3.96
N THR A 5 12.09 -11.84 -2.66
CA THR A 5 12.90 -12.63 -1.71
C THR A 5 12.20 -13.88 -1.19
N GLN A 6 10.87 -13.97 -1.34
CA GLN A 6 10.05 -15.05 -0.78
C GLN A 6 9.30 -15.82 -1.87
N ARG A 7 9.17 -17.15 -1.69
CA ARG A 7 8.45 -18.04 -2.60
C ARG A 7 7.20 -18.60 -1.93
N VAL A 8 6.07 -18.52 -2.64
CA VAL A 8 4.82 -19.20 -2.27
C VAL A 8 4.54 -20.26 -3.33
N GLN A 9 4.16 -21.47 -2.91
CA GLN A 9 3.77 -22.57 -3.79
C GLN A 9 2.31 -22.93 -3.55
N THR A 10 1.57 -23.17 -4.64
CA THR A 10 0.20 -23.66 -4.60
C THR A 10 -0.04 -24.55 -5.82
N VAL A 11 -0.99 -25.48 -5.72
CA VAL A 11 -1.34 -26.40 -6.80
C VAL A 11 -2.56 -25.86 -7.53
N LEU A 12 -2.52 -25.92 -8.87
CA LEU A 12 -3.61 -25.50 -9.74
C LEU A 12 -4.15 -26.72 -10.48
N THR A 13 -5.42 -26.63 -10.90
CA THR A 13 -5.96 -27.63 -11.82
C THR A 13 -5.26 -27.52 -13.18
N ALA A 14 -5.27 -28.62 -13.96
CA ALA A 14 -4.69 -28.63 -15.30
C ALA A 14 -5.29 -27.53 -16.20
N GLN A 15 -6.62 -27.31 -16.10
CA GLN A 15 -7.33 -26.27 -16.85
C GLN A 15 -6.87 -24.86 -16.46
N GLN A 16 -6.74 -24.58 -15.16
CA GLN A 16 -6.26 -23.29 -14.66
C GLN A 16 -4.83 -23.00 -15.15
N TYR A 17 -3.95 -24.01 -15.08
CA TYR A 17 -2.57 -23.84 -15.53
C TYR A 17 -2.48 -23.67 -17.05
N ALA A 18 -3.26 -24.43 -17.83
CA ALA A 18 -3.31 -24.29 -19.28
C ALA A 18 -3.74 -22.87 -19.71
N LEU A 19 -4.78 -22.33 -19.07
CA LEU A 19 -5.23 -20.96 -19.31
C LEU A 19 -4.14 -19.93 -18.95
N LEU A 20 -3.47 -20.07 -17.80
CA LEU A 20 -2.36 -19.19 -17.43
C LEU A 20 -1.20 -19.24 -18.44
N ARG A 21 -0.90 -20.42 -18.98
CA ARG A 21 0.13 -20.59 -20.02
C ARG A 21 -0.26 -19.91 -21.33
N GLN A 22 -1.54 -19.95 -21.70
CA GLN A 22 -2.06 -19.24 -22.86
C GLN A 22 -1.92 -17.72 -22.67
N LEU A 23 -2.42 -17.19 -21.55
CA LEU A 23 -2.32 -15.76 -21.21
C LEU A 23 -0.87 -15.28 -21.16
N SER A 24 0.03 -16.12 -20.66
CA SER A 24 1.47 -15.83 -20.60
C SER A 24 2.06 -15.60 -22.00
N LYS A 25 1.65 -16.41 -23.00
CA LYS A 25 2.07 -16.24 -24.40
C LYS A 25 1.46 -14.99 -25.01
N GLU A 26 0.15 -14.80 -24.87
CA GLU A 26 -0.59 -13.66 -25.43
C GLU A 26 -0.04 -12.32 -24.93
N GLN A 27 0.23 -12.23 -23.62
CA GLN A 27 0.71 -11.01 -22.99
C GLN A 27 2.25 -10.86 -23.01
N LYS A 28 2.97 -11.84 -23.56
CA LYS A 28 4.45 -11.91 -23.53
C LYS A 28 5.03 -11.72 -22.12
N LYS A 29 4.35 -12.27 -21.11
CA LYS A 29 4.73 -12.18 -19.70
C LYS A 29 4.91 -13.58 -19.12
N PRO A 30 5.95 -13.86 -18.33
CA PRO A 30 6.05 -15.13 -17.59
C PRO A 30 4.83 -15.34 -16.68
N VAL A 31 4.41 -16.60 -16.51
CA VAL A 31 3.30 -16.97 -15.59
C VAL A 31 3.51 -16.39 -14.18
N SER A 32 4.74 -16.35 -13.70
CA SER A 32 5.07 -15.77 -12.39
C SER A 32 4.74 -14.27 -12.30
N VAL A 33 4.82 -13.52 -13.40
CA VAL A 33 4.43 -12.11 -13.45
C VAL A 33 2.92 -11.99 -13.34
N LEU A 34 2.17 -12.79 -14.12
CA LEU A 34 0.70 -12.78 -14.10
C LEU A 34 0.15 -13.09 -12.71
N VAL A 35 0.68 -14.14 -12.05
CA VAL A 35 0.26 -14.51 -10.70
C VAL A 35 0.57 -13.40 -9.70
N ARG A 36 1.75 -12.77 -9.79
CA ARG A 36 2.12 -11.64 -8.92
C ARG A 36 1.20 -10.44 -9.11
N GLU A 37 0.91 -10.08 -10.36
CA GLU A 37 0.01 -8.96 -10.68
C GLU A 37 -1.41 -9.22 -10.15
N ALA A 38 -1.93 -10.45 -10.32
CA ALA A 38 -3.23 -10.85 -9.78
C ALA A 38 -3.27 -10.77 -8.25
N VAL A 39 -2.23 -11.29 -7.57
CA VAL A 39 -2.13 -11.22 -6.10
C VAL A 39 -2.08 -9.78 -5.61
N GLU A 40 -1.29 -8.92 -6.27
CA GLU A 40 -1.19 -7.49 -5.93
C GLU A 40 -2.55 -6.79 -6.07
N GLN A 41 -3.25 -7.06 -7.17
CA GLN A 41 -4.53 -6.45 -7.47
C GLN A 41 -5.64 -6.88 -6.51
N VAL A 42 -5.71 -8.17 -6.18
CA VAL A 42 -6.77 -8.73 -5.34
C VAL A 42 -6.54 -8.41 -3.86
N TYR A 43 -5.32 -8.63 -3.35
CA TYR A 43 -5.06 -8.60 -1.91
C TYR A 43 -4.36 -7.32 -1.44
N PHE A 44 -3.34 -6.86 -2.17
CA PHE A 44 -2.47 -5.79 -1.67
C PHE A 44 -3.06 -4.40 -1.84
N LYS A 45 -3.62 -4.07 -3.02
CA LYS A 45 -4.22 -2.74 -3.25
C LYS A 45 -5.29 -2.40 -2.20
N GLN A 46 -6.17 -3.35 -1.90
CA GLN A 46 -7.22 -3.15 -0.90
C GLN A 46 -6.66 -3.12 0.53
N ALA A 47 -5.73 -4.03 0.86
CA ALA A 47 -5.14 -4.07 2.20
C ALA A 47 -4.37 -2.79 2.53
N VAL A 48 -3.60 -2.25 1.57
CA VAL A 48 -2.86 -0.99 1.73
C VAL A 48 -3.82 0.17 1.96
N LEU A 49 -4.88 0.29 1.17
CA LEU A 49 -5.89 1.34 1.35
C LEU A 49 -6.56 1.23 2.73
N ARG A 50 -6.96 0.03 3.15
CA ARG A 50 -7.54 -0.20 4.48
C ARG A 50 -6.57 0.23 5.58
N ARG A 51 -5.30 -0.18 5.51
CA ARG A 51 -4.28 0.17 6.49
C ARG A 51 -4.05 1.68 6.56
N ARG A 52 -3.96 2.36 5.41
CA ARG A 52 -3.84 3.83 5.35
C ARG A 52 -5.04 4.52 5.97
N ARG A 53 -6.26 4.05 5.68
CA ARG A 53 -7.49 4.60 6.26
C ARG A 53 -7.53 4.43 7.78
N THR A 54 -7.10 3.28 8.28
CA THR A 54 -6.99 3.04 9.73
C THR A 54 -5.99 3.99 10.36
N ALA A 55 -4.79 4.14 9.77
CA ALA A 55 -3.78 5.07 10.27
C ALA A 55 -4.28 6.52 10.27
N LEU A 56 -4.97 6.95 9.21
CA LEU A 56 -5.59 8.28 9.15
C LEU A 56 -6.64 8.48 10.23
N LYS A 57 -7.51 7.48 10.46
CA LYS A 57 -8.48 7.53 11.56
C LYS A 57 -7.79 7.63 12.92
N SER A 58 -6.71 6.88 13.13
CA SER A 58 -5.91 6.98 14.35
C SER A 58 -5.33 8.38 14.53
N LEU A 59 -4.76 8.97 13.47
CA LEU A 59 -4.24 10.35 13.52
C LEU A 59 -5.33 11.37 13.84
N LEU A 60 -6.51 11.27 13.19
CA LEU A 60 -7.62 12.18 13.46
C LEU A 60 -8.25 11.96 14.84
N SER A 61 -8.14 10.76 15.42
CA SER A 61 -8.61 10.47 16.77
C SER A 61 -7.65 10.95 17.85
N LEU A 62 -6.42 11.32 17.48
CA LEU A 62 -5.58 12.10 18.38
C LEU A 62 -6.28 13.46 18.49
N ASN A 63 -6.97 13.68 19.60
CA ASN A 63 -7.38 14.99 20.06
C ASN A 63 -6.11 15.76 20.45
N ALA A 64 -5.24 16.01 19.47
CA ALA A 64 -4.07 16.84 19.66
C ALA A 64 -4.59 18.23 20.07
N PRO A 65 -4.02 18.83 21.12
CA PRO A 65 -4.37 20.19 21.51
C PRO A 65 -3.82 21.11 20.41
N VAL A 66 -4.61 21.30 19.36
CA VAL A 66 -4.36 22.32 18.34
C VAL A 66 -5.16 23.54 18.75
N SER A 67 -4.46 24.60 19.14
CA SER A 67 -5.00 25.94 19.29
C SER A 67 -5.43 26.47 17.91
N ASP A 68 -6.14 27.59 17.86
CA ASP A 68 -6.35 28.29 16.59
C ASP A 68 -5.00 28.63 15.94
N TRP A 69 -4.94 28.57 14.62
CA TRP A 69 -3.70 28.78 13.86
C TRP A 69 -3.00 30.10 14.23
N GLU A 70 -3.79 31.16 14.38
CA GLU A 70 -3.30 32.50 14.75
C GLU A 70 -2.58 32.49 16.11
N GLN A 71 -3.11 31.76 17.09
CA GLN A 71 -2.47 31.62 18.40
C GLN A 71 -1.17 30.81 18.31
N MET A 72 -1.16 29.72 17.54
CA MET A 72 0.05 28.90 17.38
C MET A 72 1.16 29.66 16.64
N GLU A 73 0.81 30.47 15.64
CA GLU A 73 1.76 31.30 14.91
C GLU A 73 2.43 32.34 15.82
N GLU A 74 1.65 33.01 16.68
CA GLU A 74 2.19 33.94 17.69
C GLU A 74 3.14 33.26 18.68
N GLU A 75 2.78 32.07 19.18
CA GLU A 75 3.62 31.31 20.13
C GLU A 75 4.95 30.86 19.50
N ILE A 76 4.94 30.44 18.22
CA ILE A 76 6.15 30.06 17.48
C ILE A 76 7.07 31.27 17.28
N ILE A 77 6.51 32.41 16.83
CA ILE A 77 7.29 33.62 16.59
C ILE A 77 7.92 34.12 17.90
N LYS A 78 7.16 34.11 19.01
CA LYS A 78 7.71 34.46 20.33
C LYS A 78 8.84 33.52 20.75
N GLY A 79 8.67 32.21 20.61
CA GLY A 79 9.70 31.24 20.97
C GLY A 79 11.02 31.40 20.22
N VAL A 80 11.00 31.98 19.01
CA VAL A 80 12.20 32.30 18.22
C VAL A 80 12.90 33.59 18.67
N LEU A 81 12.16 34.51 19.28
CA LEU A 81 12.67 35.82 19.71
C LEU A 81 13.20 35.83 21.15
N ASP A 82 12.86 34.80 21.95
CA ASP A 82 13.28 34.65 23.35
C ASP A 82 14.57 33.80 23.54
N GLU A 83 15.32 33.50 22.46
CA GLU A 83 16.73 33.01 22.46
C GLU A 83 17.72 34.13 22.07
#